data_AF-A0A2E3NK82-F1
#
_entry.id   AF-A0A2E3NK82-F1
#
_cell.length_a   1.000
_cell.length_b   1.000
_cell.length_c   1.000
_cell.angle_alpha   90.00
_cell.angle_beta   90.00
_cell.angle_gamma   90.00
#
_symmetry.space_group_name_H-M   'P 1'
#
loop_
_entity.id
_entity.type
_entity.pdbx_description
1 polymer ?
#
loop_
_entity_poly.entity_id
_entity_poly.type
_entity_poly.pdbx_seq_one_letter_code
_entity_poly.pdbx_strand_id
1 'polypeptide(L)'
;MPESTEIDANHIRRLAEAAGLSIDAHEAEDYAVAAKGYLGAFDAIPSFPEPASPPPVDRPYRRPAAAENPLGAWSVVGSIRESEAGRLAGKTIA
;
A
#
# COMPACT_ATOMS: atom_id res chain seq x y z
N MET A 1 -12.78 -3.24 -2.00
CA MET A 1 -12.26 -4.09 -0.90
C MET A 1 -11.79 -5.38 -1.54
N PRO A 2 -10.62 -5.95 -1.17
CA PRO A 2 -10.31 -7.30 -1.64
C PRO A 2 -11.47 -8.20 -1.21
N GLU A 3 -11.94 -9.06 -2.13
CA GLU A 3 -12.95 -10.07 -1.79
C GLU A 3 -12.45 -10.83 -0.57
N SER A 4 -13.28 -10.89 0.48
CA SER A 4 -13.03 -11.76 1.63
C SER A 4 -12.89 -13.18 1.08
N THR A 5 -11.66 -13.64 0.91
CA THR A 5 -11.43 -14.99 0.43
C THR A 5 -11.97 -15.91 1.52
N GLU A 6 -13.05 -16.62 1.20
CA GLU A 6 -13.66 -17.51 2.17
C GLU A 6 -12.64 -18.59 2.59
N ILE A 7 -12.32 -18.62 3.88
CA ILE A 7 -11.36 -19.59 4.44
C ILE A 7 -12.13 -20.87 4.75
N ASP A 8 -12.18 -21.81 3.81
CA ASP A 8 -12.78 -23.13 3.99
C ASP A 8 -11.72 -24.24 4.07
N ALA A 9 -12.14 -25.48 4.35
CA ALA A 9 -11.22 -26.62 4.46
C ALA A 9 -10.45 -26.88 3.16
N ASN A 10 -11.06 -26.62 2.00
CA ASN A 10 -10.38 -26.76 0.70
C ASN A 10 -9.28 -25.71 0.54
N HIS A 11 -9.51 -24.49 0.99
CA HIS A 11 -8.51 -23.43 1.00
C HIS A 11 -7.34 -23.80 1.92
N ILE A 12 -7.61 -24.28 3.14
CA ILE A 12 -6.57 -24.74 4.06
C ILE A 12 -5.74 -25.88 3.44
N ARG A 13 -6.37 -26.86 2.78
CA ARG A 13 -5.65 -27.95 2.09
C ARG A 13 -4.73 -27.44 1.00
N ARG A 14 -5.18 -26.48 0.17
CA ARG A 14 -4.33 -25.86 -0.85
C ARG A 14 -3.12 -25.14 -0.24
N LEU A 15 -3.32 -24.46 0.90
CA LEU A 15 -2.23 -23.80 1.61
C LEU A 15 -1.25 -24.80 2.22
N ALA A 16 -1.74 -25.88 2.81
CA ALA A 16 -0.91 -26.95 3.35
C ALA A 16 -0.07 -27.62 2.26
N GLU A 17 -0.66 -27.92 1.10
CA GLU A 17 0.06 -28.46 -0.06
C GLU A 17 1.16 -27.50 -0.54
N ALA A 18 0.85 -26.21 -0.69
CA ALA A 18 1.82 -25.19 -1.07
C ALA A 18 2.95 -25.04 -0.03
N ALA A 19 2.66 -25.31 1.24
CA ALA A 19 3.63 -25.28 2.34
C ALA A 19 4.39 -26.61 2.54
N GLY A 20 4.07 -27.66 1.77
CA GLY A 20 4.66 -28.99 1.93
C GLY A 20 4.20 -29.74 3.19
N LEU A 21 3.06 -29.34 3.77
CA LEU A 21 2.45 -29.97 4.93
C LEU A 21 1.43 -31.02 4.50
N SER A 22 1.47 -32.19 5.14
CA SER A 22 0.44 -33.22 4.99
C SER A 22 -0.56 -33.07 6.13
N ILE A 23 -1.81 -32.77 5.79
CA ILE A 23 -2.92 -32.68 6.73
C ILE A 23 -4.09 -33.54 6.24
N ASP A 24 -4.84 -34.12 7.15
CA ASP A 24 -6.05 -34.86 6.82
C ASP A 24 -7.29 -33.93 6.69
N ALA A 25 -8.44 -34.53 6.38
CA ALA A 25 -9.67 -33.77 6.17
C ALA A 25 -10.21 -33.13 7.46
N HIS A 26 -10.04 -33.79 8.61
CA HIS A 26 -10.49 -33.28 9.90
C HIS A 26 -9.60 -32.12 10.35
N GLU A 27 -8.28 -32.26 10.21
CA GLU A 27 -7.32 -31.19 10.49
C GLU A 27 -7.59 -29.95 9.64
N ALA A 28 -7.94 -30.14 8.36
CA ALA A 28 -8.31 -29.03 7.47
C ALA A 28 -9.57 -28.27 7.94
N GLU A 29 -10.56 -28.97 8.48
CA GLU A 29 -11.76 -28.35 9.05
C GLU A 29 -11.44 -27.58 10.34
N ASP A 30 -10.68 -28.18 11.25
CA ASP A 30 -10.26 -27.55 12.50
C ASP A 30 -9.47 -26.27 12.25
N TYR A 31 -8.51 -26.33 11.32
CA TYR A 31 -7.70 -25.18 10.94
C TYR A 31 -8.51 -24.10 10.21
N ALA A 32 -9.53 -24.46 9.42
CA ALA A 32 -10.41 -23.47 8.80
C ALA A 32 -11.20 -22.71 9.87
N VAL A 33 -11.71 -23.40 10.89
CA VAL A 33 -12.42 -22.76 12.02
C VAL A 33 -11.49 -21.84 12.80
N ALA A 34 -10.28 -22.31 13.13
CA ALA A 34 -9.29 -21.50 13.84
C ALA A 34 -8.89 -20.25 13.02
N ALA A 35 -8.59 -20.42 11.73
CA ALA A 35 -8.21 -19.34 10.84
C ALA A 35 -9.32 -18.29 10.69
N LYS A 36 -10.59 -18.70 10.56
CA LYS A 36 -11.74 -17.76 10.56
C LYS A 36 -11.78 -16.93 11.84
N GLY A 37 -11.57 -17.55 13.00
CA GLY A 37 -11.54 -16.84 14.29
C GLY A 37 -10.43 -15.80 14.38
N TYR A 38 -9.21 -16.14 13.97
CA TYR A 38 -8.08 -15.21 14.00
C TYR A 38 -8.20 -14.10 12.96
N LEU A 39 -8.62 -14.43 11.74
CA LEU A 39 -8.73 -13.46 10.64
C LEU A 39 -9.91 -12.51 10.81
N GLY A 40 -10.98 -12.93 11.50
CA GLY A 40 -12.09 -12.04 11.86
C GLY A 40 -11.66 -10.83 12.69
N ALA A 41 -10.54 -10.90 13.42
CA ALA A 41 -9.98 -9.72 14.09
C ALA A 41 -9.54 -8.62 13.10
N PHE A 42 -9.15 -8.99 11.87
CA PHE A 42 -8.74 -8.04 10.83
C PHE A 42 -9.94 -7.34 10.19
N ASP A 43 -11.15 -7.90 10.28
CA ASP A 43 -12.38 -7.24 9.81
C ASP A 43 -12.68 -5.97 10.61
N ALA A 44 -12.13 -5.84 11.83
CA ALA A 44 -12.22 -4.64 12.62
C ALA A 44 -11.27 -3.52 12.15
N ILE A 45 -10.19 -3.82 11.41
CA ILE A 45 -9.17 -2.83 11.00
C ILE A 45 -9.76 -1.61 10.29
N PRO A 46 -10.68 -1.75 9.30
CA PRO A 46 -11.29 -0.60 8.64
C PRO A 46 -12.11 0.30 9.55
N SER A 47 -12.50 -0.17 10.74
CA SER A 47 -13.24 0.62 11.73
C SER A 47 -12.34 1.43 12.66
N PHE A 48 -11.04 1.18 12.66
CA PHE A 48 -10.11 1.98 13.45
C PHE A 48 -10.00 3.38 12.83
N PRO A 49 -10.00 4.45 13.65
CA PRO A 49 -9.77 5.79 13.14
C PRO A 49 -8.36 5.87 12.54
N GLU A 50 -8.24 6.55 11.39
CA GLU A 50 -6.94 6.82 10.78
C GLU A 50 -6.07 7.58 11.80
N PRO A 51 -4.82 7.15 12.04
CA PRO A 51 -3.90 7.91 12.88
C PRO A 51 -3.77 9.34 12.35
N ALA A 52 -3.59 10.30 13.26
CA ALA A 52 -3.40 11.69 12.91
C ALA A 52 -2.16 11.83 12.01
N SER A 53 -2.40 11.94 10.69
CA SER A 53 -1.35 12.22 9.72
C SER A 53 -1.04 13.72 9.75
N PRO A 54 0.23 14.12 9.59
CA PRO A 54 0.54 15.50 9.31
C PRO A 54 -0.30 15.97 8.12
N PRO A 55 -0.84 17.21 8.14
CA PRO A 55 -1.59 17.71 7.00
C PRO A 55 -0.70 17.65 5.75
N PRO A 56 -1.28 17.36 4.57
CA PRO A 56 -0.53 17.42 3.33
C PRO A 56 0.14 18.77 3.17
N VAL A 57 1.41 18.79 2.78
CA VAL A 57 2.10 20.05 2.45
C VAL A 57 1.61 20.51 1.10
N ASP A 58 0.94 21.66 1.06
CA ASP A 58 0.54 22.29 -0.20
C ASP A 58 1.76 22.88 -0.90
N ARG A 59 2.21 22.21 -1.98
CA ARG A 59 3.32 22.65 -2.82
C ARG A 59 2.78 22.93 -4.22
N PRO A 60 2.76 24.19 -4.68
CA PRO A 60 2.20 24.52 -5.98
C PRO A 60 3.05 23.93 -7.10
N TYR A 61 2.38 23.28 -8.05
CA TYR A 61 2.98 22.77 -9.28
C TYR A 61 2.02 22.99 -10.46
N ARG A 62 2.54 22.91 -11.67
CA ARG A 62 1.74 22.87 -12.90
C ARG A 62 2.28 21.82 -13.87
N ARG A 63 1.43 21.37 -14.78
CA ARG A 63 1.89 20.65 -15.97
C ARG A 63 2.54 21.66 -16.93
N PRO A 64 3.78 21.42 -17.41
CA PRO A 64 4.42 22.33 -18.36
C PRO A 64 3.69 22.31 -19.71
N ALA A 65 3.68 23.44 -20.40
CA ALA A 65 3.21 23.52 -21.78
C ALA A 65 4.14 22.73 -22.72
N ALA A 66 3.66 22.34 -23.91
CA ALA A 66 4.48 21.62 -24.89
C ALA A 66 5.77 22.38 -25.26
N ALA A 67 5.71 23.71 -25.36
CA ALA A 67 6.87 24.56 -25.62
C ALA A 67 7.88 24.58 -24.45
N GLU A 68 7.43 24.38 -23.21
CA GLU A 68 8.28 24.29 -22.01
C GLU A 68 8.84 22.87 -21.81
N ASN A 69 8.26 21.86 -22.46
CA ASN A 69 8.65 20.45 -22.35
C ASN A 69 8.80 19.77 -23.73
N PRO A 70 9.68 20.28 -24.62
CA PRO A 70 9.81 19.77 -25.98
C PRO A 70 10.33 18.32 -26.03
N LEU A 71 11.06 17.90 -24.99
CA LEU A 71 11.60 16.54 -24.87
C LEU A 71 10.65 15.58 -24.14
N GLY A 72 9.51 16.06 -23.62
CA GLY A 72 8.61 15.24 -22.80
C GLY A 72 9.23 14.75 -21.48
N ALA A 73 10.37 15.30 -21.05
CA ALA A 73 11.12 14.85 -19.88
C ALA A 73 10.48 15.26 -18.54
N TRP A 74 9.64 16.29 -18.54
CA TRP A 74 9.02 16.83 -17.32
C TRP A 74 7.60 16.29 -17.10
N SER A 75 7.33 15.76 -15.89
CA SER A 75 5.96 15.40 -15.45
C SER A 75 5.19 16.63 -14.95
N VAL A 76 5.80 17.35 -14.01
CA VAL A 76 5.30 18.61 -13.45
C VAL A 76 6.47 19.57 -13.22
N VAL A 77 6.17 20.86 -13.16
CA VAL A 77 7.13 21.90 -12.80
C VAL A 77 6.59 22.73 -11.64
N GLY A 78 7.45 23.10 -10.72
CA GLY A 78 7.11 23.87 -9.52
C GLY A 78 8.33 24.59 -8.95
N SER A 79 8.11 25.43 -7.95
CA SER A 79 9.19 26.12 -7.24
C SER A 79 9.06 25.83 -5.75
N ILE A 80 9.94 24.96 -5.24
CA ILE A 80 10.01 24.60 -3.83
C ILE A 80 11.30 25.20 -3.26
N ARG A 81 11.18 26.02 -2.21
CA ARG A 81 12.31 26.63 -1.51
C ARG A 81 12.22 26.31 -0.03
N GLU A 82 13.18 25.52 0.47
CA GLU A 82 13.24 25.12 1.89
C GLU A 82 14.40 25.82 2.62
N SER A 83 15.53 26.10 1.95
CA SER A 83 16.68 26.83 2.50
C SER A 83 17.42 27.61 1.41
N GLU A 84 17.91 28.81 1.75
CA GLU A 84 18.76 29.63 0.88
C GLU A 84 20.26 29.40 1.11
N ALA A 85 20.61 28.57 2.09
CA ALA A 85 22.00 28.29 2.47
C ALA A 85 22.38 26.82 2.24
N GLY A 86 23.70 26.59 2.09
CA GLY A 86 24.29 25.26 1.93
C GLY A 86 24.88 25.02 0.54
N ARG A 87 25.34 23.80 0.30
CA ARG A 87 26.10 23.45 -0.92
C ARG A 87 25.29 23.56 -2.21
N LEU A 88 23.96 23.53 -2.11
CA LEU A 88 23.03 23.60 -3.25
C LEU A 88 22.32 24.96 -3.35
N ALA A 89 22.74 25.96 -2.56
CA ALA A 89 22.19 27.30 -2.63
C ALA A 89 22.22 27.84 -4.08
N GLY A 90 21.06 28.30 -4.56
CA GLY A 90 20.90 28.83 -5.92
C GLY A 90 20.90 27.79 -7.04
N LYS A 91 20.88 26.48 -6.73
CA LYS A 91 20.75 25.42 -7.74
C LYS A 91 19.29 25.04 -7.95
N THR A 92 18.93 24.77 -9.20
CA THR A 92 17.65 24.17 -9.59
C THR A 92 17.91 22.70 -9.93
N ILE A 93 17.08 21.82 -9.39
CA ILE A 93 17.21 20.36 -9.53
C ILE A 93 15.90 19.82 -10.12
N ALA A 94 16.03 18.86 -11.02
CA ALA A 94 14.94 18.17 -11.71
C ALA A 94 14.51 16.90 -10.97
#